data_AF-A0A1S2NB65-F1
#
_entry.id   AF-A0A1S2NB65-F1
#
_cell.length_a   1.000
_cell.length_b   1.000
_cell.length_c   1.000
_cell.angle_alpha   90.00
_cell.angle_beta   90.00
_cell.angle_gamma   90.00
#
_symmetry.space_group_name_H-M   'P 1'
#
loop_
_entity.id
_entity.type
_entity.pdbx_description
1 polymer ?
#
loop_
_entity_poly.entity_id
_entity_poly.type
_entity_poly.pdbx_seq_one_letter_code
_entity_poly.pdbx_strand_id
1 'polypeptide(L)'
;MQQVDVEQVLNDMQKSSGQQLNWRTSIVDLLKLLGLDSSLQSRKELAAELNYTGDTGDSAKMNIWLHRQVMNKLAANGGKVPADLRD
;
A
#
# COMPACT_ATOMS: atom_id res chain seq x y z
N MET A 1 -23.65 -7.79 2.37
CA MET A 1 -22.49 -7.03 2.89
C MET A 1 -22.24 -5.87 1.95
N GLN A 2 -22.22 -4.64 2.46
CA GLN A 2 -21.81 -3.47 1.66
C GLN A 2 -20.32 -3.63 1.38
N GLN A 3 -19.92 -3.58 0.11
CA GLN A 3 -18.51 -3.51 -0.26
C GLN A 3 -17.95 -2.20 0.28
N VAL A 4 -16.84 -2.26 1.01
CA VAL A 4 -16.11 -1.06 1.45
C VAL A 4 -15.41 -0.50 0.22
N ASP A 5 -15.48 0.81 -0.01
CA ASP A 5 -14.67 1.44 -1.06
C ASP A 5 -13.29 1.79 -0.47
N VAL A 6 -12.25 1.04 -0.87
CA VAL A 6 -10.90 1.23 -0.32
C VAL A 6 -10.34 2.60 -0.70
N GLU A 7 -10.63 3.06 -1.91
CA GLU A 7 -10.17 4.38 -2.35
C GLU A 7 -10.86 5.47 -1.51
N GLN A 8 -12.16 5.34 -1.25
CA GLN A 8 -12.85 6.30 -0.38
C GLN A 8 -12.25 6.32 1.03
N VAL A 9 -12.00 5.14 1.62
CA VAL A 9 -11.38 5.04 2.96
C VAL A 9 -10.00 5.69 2.98
N LEU A 10 -9.12 5.40 2.03
CA LEU A 10 -7.78 5.98 1.97
C LEU A 10 -7.82 7.50 1.71
N ASN A 11 -8.75 7.98 0.88
CA ASN A 11 -8.97 9.41 0.67
C ASN A 11 -9.40 10.11 1.97
N ASP A 12 -10.31 9.51 2.74
CA ASP A 12 -10.78 10.09 4.00
C ASP A 12 -9.68 10.05 5.08
N MET A 13 -8.90 8.97 5.15
CA MET A 13 -7.70 8.90 6.00
C MET A 13 -6.70 10.02 5.65
N GLN A 14 -6.48 10.32 4.37
CA GLN A 14 -5.57 11.37 3.95
C GLN A 14 -6.10 12.76 4.35
N LYS A 15 -7.39 13.01 4.18
CA LYS A 15 -8.02 14.26 4.65
C LYS A 15 -7.83 14.42 6.15
N SER A 16 -7.98 13.35 6.92
CA SER A 16 -7.80 13.36 8.37
C SER A 16 -6.34 13.47 8.81
N SER A 17 -5.37 13.00 8.02
CA SER A 17 -3.94 13.08 8.38
C SER A 17 -3.37 14.49 8.27
N GLY A 18 -4.01 15.37 7.49
CA GLY A 18 -3.50 16.71 7.18
C GLY A 18 -2.24 16.71 6.31
N GLN A 19 -1.84 15.55 5.78
CA GLN A 19 -0.66 15.39 4.93
C GLN A 19 -1.08 15.10 3.49
N GLN A 20 -0.36 15.69 2.53
CA GLN A 20 -0.49 15.34 1.12
C GLN A 20 0.45 14.17 0.82
N LEU A 21 -0.10 12.97 0.68
CA LEU A 21 0.65 11.72 0.52
C LEU A 21 0.38 11.12 -0.88
N ASN A 22 1.41 10.65 -1.56
CA ASN A 22 1.25 10.01 -2.88
C ASN A 22 0.94 8.51 -2.75
N TRP A 23 0.01 8.15 -1.86
CA TRP A 23 -0.30 6.75 -1.51
C TRP A 23 -0.79 5.91 -2.68
N ARG A 24 -1.30 6.54 -3.75
CA ARG A 24 -1.73 5.86 -4.99
C ARG A 24 -0.57 5.20 -5.75
N THR A 25 0.66 5.68 -5.57
CA THR A 25 1.82 5.22 -6.34
C THR A 25 3.04 4.88 -5.48
N SER A 26 3.09 5.37 -4.24
CA SER A 26 4.20 5.19 -3.33
C SER A 26 3.81 4.27 -2.18
N ILE A 27 4.47 3.11 -2.08
CA ILE A 27 4.36 2.23 -0.90
C ILE A 27 4.74 2.98 0.38
N VAL A 28 5.72 3.89 0.33
CA VAL A 28 6.17 4.64 1.51
C VAL A 28 5.04 5.52 2.04
N ASP A 29 4.38 6.24 1.15
CA ASP A 29 3.28 7.13 1.53
C ASP A 29 2.01 6.36 1.87
N LEU A 30 1.78 5.21 1.24
CA LEU A 30 0.71 4.29 1.63
C LEU A 30 0.91 3.75 3.05
N LEU A 31 2.12 3.29 3.39
CA LEU A 31 2.43 2.81 4.75
C LEU A 31 2.29 3.94 5.78
N LYS A 32 2.79 5.15 5.49
CA LYS A 32 2.58 6.32 6.36
C LYS A 32 1.10 6.63 6.58
N LEU A 33 0.31 6.60 5.52
CA LEU A 33 -1.13 6.85 5.59
C LEU A 33 -1.82 5.82 6.49
N LEU A 34 -1.41 4.56 6.42
CA LEU A 34 -1.90 3.47 7.26
C LEU A 34 -1.33 3.49 8.70
N GLY A 35 -0.46 4.45 9.03
CA GLY A 35 0.19 4.53 10.35
C GLY A 35 1.25 3.45 10.59
N LEU A 36 1.80 2.88 9.52
CA LEU A 36 2.83 1.83 9.54
C LEU A 36 4.22 2.42 9.32
N ASP A 37 5.25 1.70 9.79
CA ASP A 37 6.64 2.08 9.49
C ASP A 37 6.92 1.93 7.99
N SER A 38 7.38 3.03 7.38
CA SER A 38 7.68 3.13 5.95
C SER A 38 9.19 3.02 5.66
N SER A 39 10.00 2.72 6.67
CA SER A 39 11.44 2.53 6.55
C SER A 39 11.79 1.46 5.51
N LEU A 40 13.03 1.51 5.00
CA LEU A 40 13.50 0.49 4.06
C LEU A 40 13.51 -0.90 4.72
N GLN A 41 13.85 -0.99 6.00
CA GLN A 41 13.89 -2.24 6.75
C GLN A 41 12.50 -2.86 6.82
N SER A 42 11.50 -2.10 7.27
CA SER A 42 10.11 -2.57 7.40
C SER A 42 9.51 -2.98 6.04
N ARG A 43 9.87 -2.28 4.95
CA ARG A 43 9.49 -2.70 3.60
C ARG A 43 10.11 -4.03 3.19
N LYS A 44 11.39 -4.27 3.53
CA LYS A 44 12.05 -5.56 3.23
C LYS A 44 11.44 -6.70 4.02
N GLU A 45 11.12 -6.46 5.29
CA GLU A 45 10.45 -7.44 6.15
C GLU A 45 9.07 -7.78 5.59
N LEU A 46 8.26 -6.76 5.27
CA LEU A 46 6.98 -6.96 4.62
C LEU A 46 7.12 -7.69 3.28
N ALA A 47 8.15 -7.39 2.48
CA ALA A 47 8.37 -8.09 1.22
C ALA A 47 8.68 -9.58 1.45
N ALA A 48 9.48 -9.89 2.47
CA ALA A 48 9.80 -11.27 2.85
C ALA A 48 8.56 -12.03 3.34
N GLU A 49 7.73 -11.42 4.20
CA GLU A 49 6.47 -12.00 4.68
C GLU A 49 5.49 -12.32 3.54
N LEU A 50 5.55 -11.51 2.48
CA LEU A 50 4.71 -11.66 1.29
C LEU A 50 5.36 -12.55 0.22
N ASN A 51 6.48 -13.20 0.52
CA ASN A 51 7.22 -14.08 -0.37
C ASN A 51 7.70 -13.38 -1.66
N TYR A 52 8.17 -12.13 -1.55
CA TYR A 52 8.84 -11.46 -2.66
C TYR A 52 10.14 -12.19 -3.02
N THR A 53 10.29 -12.58 -4.29
CA THR A 53 11.45 -13.33 -4.80
C THR A 53 12.39 -12.48 -5.65
N GLY A 54 12.13 -11.17 -5.77
CA GLY A 54 12.96 -10.25 -6.54
C GLY A 54 14.12 -9.68 -5.73
N ASP A 55 14.94 -8.88 -6.40
CA ASP A 55 16.05 -8.17 -5.73
C ASP A 55 15.53 -7.11 -4.76
N THR A 56 16.11 -7.10 -3.55
CA THR A 56 15.84 -6.11 -2.49
C THR A 56 16.97 -5.10 -2.33
N GLY A 57 18.07 -5.24 -3.11
CA GLY A 57 19.13 -4.26 -3.26
C GLY A 57 18.66 -3.03 -4.03
N ASP A 58 18.00 -3.24 -5.18
CA ASP A 58 17.24 -2.20 -5.89
C ASP A 58 15.77 -2.17 -5.43
N SER A 59 15.49 -1.31 -4.46
CA SER A 59 14.16 -1.22 -3.86
C SER A 59 13.05 -0.75 -4.82
N ALA A 60 13.36 -0.21 -6.00
CA ALA A 60 12.33 0.36 -6.88
C ALA A 60 11.30 -0.69 -7.31
N LYS A 61 11.76 -1.84 -7.80
CA LYS A 61 10.89 -2.96 -8.21
C LYS A 61 10.13 -3.54 -7.03
N MET A 62 10.82 -3.71 -5.89
CA MET A 62 10.22 -4.18 -4.64
C MET A 62 9.10 -3.24 -4.18
N ASN A 63 9.29 -1.92 -4.29
CA ASN A 63 8.32 -0.93 -3.84
C ASN A 63 7.03 -0.94 -4.67
N ILE A 64 7.16 -1.04 -5.99
CA ILE A 64 6.01 -1.16 -6.89
C ILE A 64 5.26 -2.46 -6.59
N TRP A 65 5.99 -3.57 -6.45
CA TRP A 65 5.39 -4.85 -6.11
C TRP A 65 4.68 -4.82 -4.75
N LEU A 66 5.33 -4.28 -3.71
CA LEU A 66 4.77 -4.15 -2.37
C LEU A 66 3.51 -3.31 -2.36
N HIS A 67 3.51 -2.17 -3.06
CA HIS A 67 2.35 -1.30 -3.18
C HIS A 67 1.13 -2.08 -3.67
N ARG A 68 1.28 -2.83 -4.76
CA ARG A 68 0.22 -3.70 -5.30
C ARG A 68 -0.23 -4.76 -4.31
N GLN A 69 0.70 -5.41 -3.59
CA GLN A 69 0.34 -6.43 -2.61
C GLN A 69 -0.48 -5.85 -1.45
N VAL A 70 -0.10 -4.68 -0.93
CA VAL A 70 -0.84 -4.01 0.13
C VAL A 70 -2.23 -3.62 -0.35
N MET A 71 -2.36 -3.03 -1.55
CA MET A 71 -3.67 -2.69 -2.13
C MET A 71 -4.56 -3.92 -2.32
N ASN A 72 -4.00 -5.04 -2.79
CA ASN A 72 -4.73 -6.30 -2.93
C ASN A 72 -5.20 -6.87 -1.58
N LYS A 73 -4.39 -6.77 -0.53
CA LYS A 73 -4.81 -7.19 0.82
C LYS A 73 -5.90 -6.29 1.41
N LEU A 74 -5.85 -4.99 1.16
CA LEU A 74 -6.93 -4.07 1.54
C LEU A 74 -8.23 -4.43 0.80
N ALA A 75 -8.14 -4.80 -0.48
CA ALA A 75 -9.29 -5.30 -1.25
C ALA A 75 -9.87 -6.59 -0.67
N ALA A 76 -8.99 -7.55 -0.33
CA ALA A 76 -9.40 -8.87 0.15
C ALA A 76 -10.14 -8.83 1.49
N ASN A 77 -9.84 -7.85 2.35
CA ASN A 77 -10.47 -7.68 3.66
C ASN A 77 -11.79 -6.88 3.63
N GLY A 78 -12.46 -6.82 2.47
CA GLY A 78 -13.82 -6.28 2.34
C GLY A 78 -13.98 -5.12 1.36
N GLY A 79 -12.98 -4.87 0.52
CA GLY A 79 -12.81 -3.64 -0.23
C GLY A 79 -12.91 -3.77 -1.76
N LYS A 80 -13.72 -2.93 -2.41
CA LYS A 80 -13.58 -2.65 -3.85
C LYS A 80 -12.38 -1.70 -4.03
N VAL A 81 -11.38 -2.15 -4.78
CA VAL A 81 -10.24 -1.33 -5.20
C VAL A 81 -10.43 -0.97 -6.69
N PRO A 82 -10.32 0.31 -7.09
CA PRO A 82 -10.27 0.73 -8.49
C PRO A 82 -9.26 -0.09 -9.30
N ALA A 83 -9.55 -0.34 -10.58
CA ALA A 83 -8.65 -1.11 -11.44
C ALA A 83 -7.26 -0.47 -11.52
N ASP A 84 -7.20 0.87 -11.59
CA ASP A 84 -5.97 1.65 -11.66
C ASP A 84 -5.07 1.54 -10.42
N LEU A 85 -5.59 0.98 -9.32
CA LEU A 85 -4.86 0.74 -8.07
C LEU A 85 -4.47 -0.73 -7.86
N ARG A 86 -4.84 -1.61 -8.80
CA ARG A 86 -4.44 -3.03 -8.84
C ARG A 86 -3.22 -3.28 -9.74
N ASP A 87 -2.89 -2.31 -10.59
CA ASP A 87 -1.88 -2.39 -11.65
C ASP A 87 -0.51 -1.78 -11.32
#